data_AF-A0A8X6UIP6-F1
#
_entry.id   AF-A0A8X6UIP6-F1
#
_cell.length_a   1.000
_cell.length_b   1.000
_cell.length_c   1.000
_cell.angle_alpha   90.00
_cell.angle_beta   90.00
_cell.angle_gamma   90.00
#
_symmetry.space_group_name_H-M   'P 1'
#
loop_
_entity.id
_entity.type
_entity.pdbx_description
1 polymer ?
#
loop_
_entity_poly.entity_id
_entity_poly.type
_entity_poly.pdbx_seq_one_letter_code
_entity_poly.pdbx_strand_id
1 'polypeptide(L)'
;MDIIAPNEPTYYPVNQHYHPSTIDLGLAKGIQNISVSTSEDLSSDHNPVYFLVGLDNIILEPQNQILLTNWSKFNRNLSNTMCGNPLINDLNELDKAVDNFALSIQTAINQS
;
A
#
# COMPACT_ATOMS: atom_id res chain seq x y z
N MET A 1 3.41 21.70 -17.34
CA MET A 1 2.89 20.56 -16.57
C MET A 1 3.05 19.42 -17.51
N ASP A 2 3.90 18.51 -17.13
CA ASP A 2 4.59 17.62 -18.06
C ASP A 2 4.18 16.20 -17.70
N ILE A 3 3.88 15.41 -18.72
CA ILE A 3 3.54 14.00 -18.59
C ILE A 3 4.82 13.21 -18.77
N ILE A 4 5.13 12.34 -17.81
CA ILE A 4 6.35 11.54 -17.79
C ILE A 4 5.90 10.09 -17.73
N ALA A 5 6.24 9.32 -18.75
CA ALA A 5 5.87 7.92 -18.84
C ALA A 5 7.06 7.13 -19.42
N PRO A 6 7.24 5.86 -19.03
CA PRO A 6 8.22 5.00 -19.66
C PRO A 6 7.82 4.73 -21.12
N ASN A 7 8.82 4.50 -21.96
CA ASN A 7 8.60 4.17 -23.38
C ASN A 7 8.11 2.72 -23.57
N GLU A 8 8.21 1.90 -22.53
CA GLU A 8 7.79 0.51 -22.53
C GLU A 8 6.38 0.38 -21.92
N PRO A 9 5.62 -0.66 -22.30
CA PRO A 9 4.36 -0.98 -21.64
C PRO A 9 4.58 -1.27 -20.15
N THR A 10 3.66 -0.76 -19.34
CA THR A 10 3.66 -0.97 -17.89
C THR A 10 2.62 -1.99 -17.49
N TYR A 11 1.59 -2.20 -18.32
CA TYR A 11 0.55 -3.20 -18.14
C TYR A 11 0.65 -4.30 -19.20
N TYR A 12 0.57 -5.55 -18.75
CA TYR A 12 0.64 -6.76 -19.57
C TYR A 12 -0.60 -7.63 -19.30
N PRO A 13 -1.64 -7.55 -20.15
CA PRO A 13 -2.88 -8.28 -19.92
C PRO A 13 -2.66 -9.80 -20.00
N VAL A 14 -3.31 -10.53 -19.09
CA VAL A 14 -3.29 -12.01 -19.09
C VAL A 14 -4.01 -12.57 -20.32
N ASN A 15 -5.06 -11.90 -20.78
CA ASN A 15 -5.80 -12.32 -21.96
C ASN A 15 -5.06 -11.83 -23.23
N GLN A 16 -4.66 -12.80 -24.06
CA GLN A 16 -3.88 -12.62 -25.29
C GLN A 16 -4.59 -11.82 -26.39
N HIS A 17 -5.90 -11.56 -26.27
CA HIS A 17 -6.64 -10.68 -27.16
C HIS A 17 -6.44 -9.19 -26.87
N TYR A 18 -5.84 -8.84 -25.73
CA TYR A 18 -5.49 -7.47 -25.39
C TYR A 18 -4.00 -7.22 -25.60
N HIS A 19 -3.65 -5.97 -25.85
CA HIS A 19 -2.28 -5.54 -26.10
C HIS A 19 -1.67 -4.89 -24.86
N PRO A 20 -0.37 -5.08 -24.60
CA PRO A 20 0.34 -4.32 -23.59
C PRO A 20 0.19 -2.81 -23.80
N SER A 21 0.12 -2.06 -22.71
CA SER A 21 -0.06 -0.61 -22.74
C SER A 21 0.70 0.10 -21.62
N THR A 22 1.11 1.34 -21.86
CA THR A 22 1.68 2.22 -20.84
C THR A 22 0.54 3.01 -20.18
N ILE A 23 0.17 2.64 -18.95
CA ILE A 23 -0.92 3.29 -18.20
C ILE A 23 -0.47 3.85 -16.85
N ASP A 24 0.78 3.58 -16.47
CA ASP A 24 1.42 4.11 -15.26
C ASP A 24 2.32 5.30 -15.65
N LEU A 25 1.99 6.50 -15.18
CA LEU A 25 2.66 7.75 -15.55
C LEU A 25 2.74 8.74 -14.38
N GLY A 26 3.70 9.65 -14.47
CA GLY A 26 3.89 10.77 -13.56
C GLY A 26 3.42 12.08 -14.17
N LEU A 27 2.88 12.97 -13.34
CA LEU A 27 2.56 14.34 -13.68
C LEU A 27 3.47 15.28 -12.90
N ALA A 28 4.28 16.07 -13.60
CA ALA A 28 5.22 16.99 -12.99
C ALA A 28 4.89 18.45 -13.32
N LYS A 29 5.08 19.34 -12.34
CA LYS A 29 4.96 20.78 -12.54
C LYS A 29 6.07 21.49 -11.80
N GLY A 30 6.89 22.24 -12.53
CA GLY A 30 7.98 23.04 -11.94
C GLY A 30 9.16 22.20 -11.45
N ILE A 31 9.27 20.94 -11.86
CA ILE A 31 10.39 20.05 -11.55
C ILE A 31 11.12 19.77 -12.86
N GLN A 32 12.43 19.99 -12.85
CA GLN A 32 13.33 19.65 -13.95
C GLN A 32 14.09 18.36 -13.60
N ASN A 33 14.73 17.72 -14.58
CA ASN A 33 15.60 16.55 -14.35
C ASN A 33 14.88 15.33 -13.75
N ILE A 34 13.77 14.90 -14.36
CA ILE A 34 13.12 13.63 -14.02
C ILE A 34 13.53 12.58 -15.06
N SER A 35 14.07 11.45 -14.59
CA SER A 35 14.22 10.25 -15.42
C SER A 35 13.22 9.18 -15.00
N VAL A 36 12.83 8.34 -15.96
CA VAL A 36 11.84 7.29 -15.78
C VAL A 36 12.41 5.96 -16.25
N SER A 37 12.15 4.90 -15.48
CA SER A 37 12.54 3.53 -15.82
C SER A 37 11.51 2.53 -15.32
N THR A 38 11.49 1.34 -15.92
CA THR A 38 10.66 0.20 -15.53
C THR A 38 11.54 -0.90 -14.91
N SER A 39 10.94 -1.76 -14.08
CA SER A 39 11.52 -3.05 -13.70
C SER A 39 10.55 -4.16 -14.06
N GLU A 40 11.08 -5.28 -14.54
CA GLU A 40 10.30 -6.50 -14.71
C GLU A 40 10.01 -7.10 -13.33
N ASP A 41 8.76 -7.04 -12.89
CA ASP A 41 8.29 -7.68 -11.67
C ASP A 41 7.16 -8.64 -12.03
N LEU A 42 7.40 -9.93 -11.86
CA LEU A 42 6.45 -10.99 -12.25
C LEU A 42 5.38 -11.25 -11.19
N SER A 43 5.35 -10.47 -10.10
CA SER A 43 4.33 -10.61 -9.06
C SER A 43 2.99 -9.95 -9.40
N SER A 44 2.93 -9.18 -10.49
CA SER A 44 1.78 -8.40 -10.93
C SER A 44 1.61 -8.48 -12.46
N ASP A 45 0.43 -8.13 -12.97
CA ASP A 45 0.21 -7.84 -14.39
C ASP A 45 0.68 -6.42 -14.79
N HIS A 46 1.30 -5.70 -13.85
CA HIS A 46 1.99 -4.44 -14.09
C HIS A 46 3.48 -4.50 -13.71
N ASN A 47 4.33 -3.90 -14.56
CA ASN A 47 5.72 -3.59 -14.26
C ASN A 47 5.80 -2.28 -13.47
N PRO A 48 6.49 -2.27 -12.30
CA PRO A 48 6.75 -1.05 -11.54
C PRO A 48 7.45 0.03 -12.37
N VAL A 49 7.01 1.27 -12.20
CA VAL A 49 7.63 2.47 -12.79
C VAL A 49 8.34 3.27 -11.72
N TYR A 50 9.61 3.56 -11.96
CA TYR A 50 10.46 4.38 -11.10
C TYR A 50 10.66 5.75 -11.71
N PHE A 51 10.43 6.79 -10.91
CA PHE A 51 10.73 8.18 -11.25
C PHE A 51 11.89 8.64 -10.38
N LEU A 52 13.04 8.88 -11.00
CA LEU A 52 14.17 9.51 -10.33
C LEU A 52 14.07 11.01 -10.55
N VAL A 53 13.88 11.75 -9.47
CA VAL A 53 13.67 13.21 -9.52
C VAL A 53 14.93 13.90 -8.99
N GLY A 54 15.59 14.69 -9.84
CA GLY A 54 16.66 15.58 -9.42
C GLY A 54 16.13 16.71 -8.54
N LEU A 55 16.49 16.71 -7.26
CA LEU A 55 16.06 17.73 -6.30
C LEU A 55 17.07 18.88 -6.24
N ASP A 56 17.16 19.68 -7.30
CA ASP A 56 17.94 20.91 -7.24
C ASP A 56 17.09 22.01 -6.56
N ASN A 57 17.55 22.53 -5.41
CA ASN A 57 16.96 23.67 -4.69
C ASN A 57 15.54 23.50 -4.10
N ILE A 58 15.13 22.29 -3.69
CA ILE A 58 13.85 22.08 -3.01
C ILE A 58 14.02 22.24 -1.49
N ILE A 59 13.28 23.19 -0.91
CA ILE A 59 13.07 23.26 0.53
C ILE A 59 12.05 22.17 0.87
N LEU A 60 12.50 21.11 1.54
CA LEU A 60 11.60 20.10 2.07
C LEU A 60 10.81 20.72 3.22
N GLU A 61 9.57 21.09 2.95
CA GLU A 61 8.56 21.30 4.01
C GLU A 61 8.52 20.04 4.89
N PRO A 62 8.36 20.18 6.22
CA PRO A 62 8.27 19.02 7.09
C PRO A 62 7.12 18.12 6.62
N GLN A 63 7.47 16.92 6.19
CA GLN A 63 6.48 15.93 5.76
C GLN A 63 5.54 15.64 6.94
N ASN A 64 4.23 15.65 6.68
CA ASN A 64 3.27 15.00 7.57
C ASN A 64 3.78 13.59 7.82
N GLN A 65 3.90 13.19 9.09
CA GLN A 65 4.30 11.84 9.43
C GLN A 65 3.31 10.86 8.79
N ILE A 66 3.77 10.10 7.80
CA ILE A 66 3.05 8.94 7.31
C ILE A 66 3.09 7.92 8.45
N LEU A 67 1.96 7.69 9.10
CA LEU A 67 1.81 6.66 10.12
C LEU A 67 1.81 5.31 9.42
N LEU A 68 2.97 4.67 9.35
CA LEU A 68 3.11 3.29 8.90
C LEU A 68 2.89 2.36 10.10
N THR A 69 1.93 1.47 9.98
CA THR A 69 1.69 0.43 10.98
C THR A 69 2.88 -0.54 11.02
N ASN A 70 3.44 -0.78 12.20
CA ASN A 70 4.37 -1.88 12.39
C ASN A 70 3.60 -3.20 12.39
N TRP A 71 3.48 -3.84 11.23
CA TRP A 71 2.71 -5.08 11.06
C TRP A 71 3.18 -6.22 11.97
N SER A 72 4.48 -6.31 12.27
CA SER A 72 5.00 -7.32 13.20
C SER A 72 4.50 -7.08 14.63
N LYS A 73 4.45 -5.81 15.07
CA LYS A 73 3.92 -5.42 16.39
C LYS A 73 2.40 -5.58 16.44
N PHE A 74 1.70 -5.19 15.38
CA PHE A 74 0.27 -5.42 15.22
C PHE A 74 -0.07 -6.89 15.37
N ASN A 75 0.57 -7.76 14.59
CA ASN A 75 0.30 -9.20 14.60
C ASN A 75 0.56 -9.81 15.98
N ARG A 76 1.66 -9.42 16.63
CA ARG A 76 1.98 -9.87 18.00
C ARG A 76 0.96 -9.39 19.03
N ASN A 77 0.52 -8.13 18.94
CA ASN A 77 -0.46 -7.58 19.87
C ASN A 77 -1.82 -8.25 19.68
N LEU A 78 -2.24 -8.44 18.41
CA LEU A 78 -3.49 -9.11 18.07
C LEU A 78 -3.49 -10.57 18.52
N SER A 79 -2.39 -11.31 18.31
CA SER A 79 -2.29 -12.70 18.75
C SER A 79 -2.35 -12.87 20.27
N ASN A 80 -1.93 -11.85 21.02
CA ASN A 80 -1.95 -11.88 22.48
C ASN A 80 -3.33 -11.54 23.08
N THR A 81 -4.16 -10.77 22.36
CA THR A 81 -5.47 -10.32 22.84
C THR A 81 -6.64 -11.14 22.30
N MET A 82 -6.48 -11.72 21.11
CA MET A 82 -7.53 -12.47 20.45
C MET A 82 -7.63 -13.90 20.98
N CYS A 83 -8.78 -14.24 21.56
CA CYS A 83 -9.12 -15.63 21.84
C CYS A 83 -9.67 -16.24 20.54
N GLY A 84 -8.91 -17.12 19.89
CA GLY A 84 -9.13 -17.52 18.48
C GLY A 84 -10.56 -17.97 18.14
N ASN A 85 -11.06 -19.01 18.82
CA ASN A 85 -12.42 -19.54 18.61
C ASN A 85 -13.13 -19.68 19.96
N PRO A 86 -13.81 -18.62 20.45
CA PRO A 86 -14.61 -18.74 21.66
C PRO A 86 -15.81 -19.67 21.42
N LEU A 87 -16.17 -20.47 22.42
CA LEU A 87 -17.44 -21.18 22.44
C LEU A 87 -18.57 -20.15 22.58
N ILE A 88 -19.59 -20.23 21.72
CA ILE A 88 -20.75 -19.34 21.71
C ILE A 88 -21.99 -20.21 21.82
N ASN A 89 -22.69 -20.12 22.94
CA ASN A 89 -23.87 -20.94 23.24
C ASN A 89 -25.17 -20.12 23.19
N ASP A 90 -25.08 -18.79 23.30
CA ASP A 90 -26.23 -17.89 23.24
C ASP A 90 -25.90 -16.56 22.55
N LEU A 91 -26.94 -15.74 22.36
CA LEU A 91 -26.84 -14.43 21.68
C LEU A 91 -26.01 -13.42 22.46
N ASN A 92 -26.02 -13.46 23.81
CA ASN A 92 -25.21 -12.54 24.61
C ASN A 92 -23.73 -12.88 24.50
N GLU A 93 -23.39 -14.17 24.42
CA GLU A 93 -22.02 -14.63 24.18
C GLU A 93 -21.54 -14.25 22.77
N LEU A 94 -22.44 -14.28 21.78
CA LEU A 94 -22.14 -13.82 20.42
C LEU A 94 -21.79 -12.34 20.40
N ASP A 95 -22.63 -11.49 20.99
CA ASP A 95 -22.41 -10.04 21.02
C ASP A 95 -21.07 -9.70 21.72
N LYS A 96 -20.80 -10.35 22.86
CA LYS A 96 -19.52 -10.20 23.57
C LYS A 96 -18.33 -10.64 22.73
N ALA A 97 -18.44 -11.72 21.95
CA ALA A 97 -17.36 -12.20 21.10
C ALA A 97 -17.05 -11.19 19.98
N VAL A 98 -18.07 -10.57 19.39
CA VAL A 98 -17.92 -9.51 18.37
C VAL A 98 -17.27 -8.27 18.96
N ASP A 99 -17.73 -7.82 20.13
CA ASP A 99 -17.14 -6.66 20.82
C ASP A 99 -15.67 -6.89 21.16
N ASN A 100 -15.35 -8.07 21.70
CA ASN A 100 -13.97 -8.44 22.03
C ASN A 100 -13.07 -8.52 20.79
N PHE A 101 -13.59 -9.03 19.66
CA PHE A 101 -12.88 -9.06 18.40
C PHE A 101 -12.55 -7.64 17.92
N ALA A 102 -13.53 -6.74 17.88
CA ALA A 102 -13.35 -5.36 17.48
C ALA A 102 -12.36 -4.61 18.41
N LEU A 103 -12.50 -4.78 19.73
CA LEU A 103 -11.60 -4.20 20.72
C LEU A 103 -10.17 -4.72 20.57
N SER A 104 -9.99 -5.99 20.23
CA SER A 104 -8.67 -6.60 20.03
C SER A 104 -7.94 -5.98 18.84
N ILE A 105 -8.62 -5.77 17.72
CA ILE A 105 -8.07 -5.11 16.53
C ILE A 105 -7.73 -3.65 16.85
N GLN A 106 -8.66 -2.91 17.46
CA GLN A 106 -8.47 -1.50 17.78
C GLN A 106 -7.30 -1.28 18.75
N THR A 107 -7.17 -2.16 19.75
CA THR A 107 -6.06 -2.12 20.70
C THR A 107 -4.75 -2.46 20.01
N ALA A 108 -4.73 -3.50 19.16
CA ALA A 108 -3.53 -3.90 18.43
C ALA A 108 -3.01 -2.76 17.53
N ILE A 109 -3.89 -2.11 16.75
CA ILE A 109 -3.48 -1.03 15.83
C ILE A 109 -3.00 0.21 16.58
N ASN A 110 -3.66 0.61 17.67
CA ASN A 110 -3.27 1.79 18.46
C ASN A 110 -1.93 1.60 19.19
N GLN A 111 -1.51 0.35 19.37
CA GLN A 111 -0.25 -0.01 20.01
C GLN A 111 0.81 -0.44 18.99
N SER A 112 0.54 -0.36 17.69
CA SER A 112 1.47 -0.76 16.62
C SER A 112 2.44 0.34 16.25
#